data_AF-A0A355BH19-F1
#
_entry.id   AF-A0A355BH19-F1
#
_cell.length_a   1.000
_cell.length_b   1.000
_cell.length_c   1.000
_cell.angle_alpha   90.00
_cell.angle_beta   90.00
_cell.angle_gamma   90.00
#
_symmetry.space_group_name_H-M   'P 1'
#
loop_
_entity.id
_entity.type
_entity.pdbx_description
1 polymer ?
#
loop_
_entity_poly.entity_id
_entity_poly.type
_entity_poly.pdbx_seq_one_letter_code
_entity_poly.pdbx_strand_id
1 'polypeptide(L)'
;SVGVAVGTEALIQKLTGRTISIRDYSAAVTGLLLAFNVPASLPLWIVAIGAIVAIGIGKQVFGGLGNNPFNPALVARAVLLASWPAQMTAWVAPFTFLTTATPLGALRLEGTKMAYSSLFLGAIPGSLGETSALALLVGGLYLLWRGIIDWRIPAGFIGTVAIFTTFFGGDPLFHVLAGGLLLGAFFMATDMVTSPVTKRGRLIMGIGCGLITSIIRLWGGYPEGVSYSILIMNALTPLIDRYTQPVRFGGATK
;
A
#
# COMPACT_ATOMS: atom_id res chain seq x y z
N SER A 1 -12.43 -4.91 10.56
CA SER A 1 -12.50 -4.27 9.23
C SER A 1 -13.26 -5.12 8.21
N VAL A 2 -12.87 -6.39 7.99
CA VAL A 2 -13.40 -7.26 6.91
C VAL A 2 -14.94 -7.36 6.94
N GLY A 3 -15.52 -7.71 8.09
CA GLY A 3 -16.99 -7.80 8.22
C GLY A 3 -17.70 -6.48 7.90
N VAL A 4 -17.13 -5.35 8.32
CA VAL A 4 -17.67 -4.02 8.03
C VAL A 4 -17.54 -3.69 6.55
N ALA A 5 -16.42 -4.02 5.90
CA ALA A 5 -16.22 -3.80 4.47
C ALA A 5 -17.24 -4.59 3.63
N VAL A 6 -17.42 -5.88 3.92
CA VAL A 6 -18.39 -6.75 3.22
C VAL A 6 -19.83 -6.28 3.49
N GLY A 7 -20.15 -5.93 4.74
CA GLY A 7 -21.47 -5.39 5.09
C GLY A 7 -21.78 -4.06 4.41
N THR A 8 -20.79 -3.16 4.32
CA THR A 8 -20.93 -1.87 3.65
C THR A 8 -21.15 -2.05 2.15
N GLU A 9 -20.41 -2.96 1.52
CA GLU A 9 -20.60 -3.28 0.10
C GLU A 9 -22.00 -3.80 -0.18
N ALA A 10 -22.44 -4.79 0.61
CA ALA A 10 -23.77 -5.37 0.46
C ALA A 10 -24.88 -4.33 0.68
N LEU A 11 -24.71 -3.44 1.66
CA LEU A 11 -25.68 -2.37 1.94
C LEU A 11 -25.75 -1.36 0.78
N ILE A 12 -24.60 -0.86 0.30
CA ILE A 12 -24.57 0.13 -0.79
C ILE A 12 -25.11 -0.47 -2.09
N GLN A 13 -24.77 -1.72 -2.40
CA GLN A 13 -25.30 -2.42 -3.58
C GLN A 13 -26.82 -2.59 -3.49
N LYS A 14 -27.34 -2.96 -2.30
CA LYS A 14 -28.78 -3.06 -2.06
C LYS A 14 -29.48 -1.71 -2.22
N LEU A 15 -28.90 -0.62 -1.71
CA LEU A 15 -29.45 0.74 -1.84
C LEU A 15 -29.41 1.27 -3.28
N THR A 16 -28.41 0.87 -4.07
CA THR A 16 -28.23 1.30 -5.46
C THR A 16 -28.92 0.37 -6.47
N GLY A 17 -29.69 -0.63 -6.00
CA GLY A 17 -30.39 -1.59 -6.86
C GLY A 17 -29.47 -2.49 -7.68
N ARG A 18 -28.19 -2.60 -7.31
CA ARG A 18 -27.19 -3.43 -7.99
C ARG A 18 -27.19 -4.85 -7.44
N THR A 19 -26.67 -5.80 -8.22
CA THR A 19 -26.50 -7.18 -7.77
C THR A 19 -25.49 -7.24 -6.62
N ILE A 20 -25.81 -8.02 -5.60
CA ILE A 20 -24.96 -8.18 -4.41
C ILE A 20 -23.76 -9.06 -4.79
N SER A 21 -22.56 -8.47 -4.86
CA SER A 21 -21.35 -9.13 -5.37
C SER A 21 -20.44 -9.72 -4.28
N ILE A 22 -20.97 -10.07 -3.10
CA ILE A 22 -20.19 -10.57 -1.94
C ILE A 22 -19.24 -11.74 -2.30
N ARG A 23 -19.57 -12.54 -3.32
CA ARG A 23 -18.78 -13.70 -3.76
C ARG A 23 -17.49 -13.36 -4.50
N ASP A 24 -17.25 -12.10 -4.83
CA ASP A 24 -16.01 -11.66 -5.49
C ASP A 24 -14.82 -11.53 -4.50
N TYR A 25 -15.08 -11.63 -3.19
CA TYR A 25 -14.12 -11.49 -2.08
C TYR A 25 -13.30 -10.18 -2.06
N SER A 26 -13.60 -9.25 -2.94
CA SER A 26 -12.79 -8.06 -3.14
C SER A 26 -12.92 -7.05 -2.01
N ALA A 27 -14.12 -6.90 -1.43
CA ALA A 27 -14.31 -6.11 -0.21
C ALA A 27 -13.62 -6.76 0.99
N ALA A 28 -13.54 -8.09 1.04
CA ALA A 28 -12.82 -8.80 2.09
C ALA A 28 -11.31 -8.54 1.99
N VAL A 29 -10.73 -8.63 0.79
CA VAL A 29 -9.32 -8.27 0.54
C VAL A 29 -9.06 -6.81 0.88
N THR A 30 -9.93 -5.88 0.47
CA THR A 30 -9.79 -4.45 0.79
C THR A 30 -9.80 -4.20 2.31
N GLY A 31 -10.73 -4.82 3.03
CA GLY A 31 -10.82 -4.71 4.49
C GLY A 31 -9.63 -5.35 5.21
N LEU A 32 -9.06 -6.42 4.65
CA LEU A 32 -7.86 -7.09 5.16
C LEU A 32 -6.61 -6.22 4.94
N LEU A 33 -6.43 -5.68 3.73
CA LEU A 33 -5.33 -4.78 3.40
C LEU A 33 -5.38 -3.49 4.23
N LEU A 34 -6.57 -2.97 4.50
CA LEU A 34 -6.74 -1.85 5.43
C LEU A 34 -6.29 -2.23 6.85
N ALA A 35 -6.68 -3.42 7.35
CA ALA A 35 -6.27 -3.87 8.68
C ALA A 35 -4.74 -4.01 8.81
N PHE A 36 -4.08 -4.53 7.77
CA PHE A 36 -2.63 -4.63 7.76
C PHE A 36 -1.93 -3.27 7.69
N ASN A 37 -2.64 -2.23 7.28
CA ASN A 37 -2.08 -0.90 7.05
C ASN A 37 -2.56 0.12 8.09
N VAL A 38 -2.96 -0.32 9.27
CA VAL A 38 -3.30 0.54 10.40
C VAL A 38 -2.60 0.03 11.67
N PRO A 39 -2.29 0.91 12.64
CA PRO A 39 -1.83 0.50 13.96
C PRO A 39 -2.74 -0.55 14.61
N ALA A 40 -2.14 -1.53 15.30
CA ALA A 40 -2.88 -2.58 16.02
C ALA A 40 -3.68 -2.05 17.22
N SER A 41 -3.28 -0.91 17.77
CA SER A 41 -3.89 -0.23 18.92
C SER A 41 -5.09 0.65 18.56
N LEU A 42 -5.41 0.79 17.27
CA LEU A 42 -6.50 1.67 16.84
C LEU A 42 -7.86 1.18 17.36
N PRO A 43 -8.68 2.08 17.95
CA PRO A 43 -10.04 1.75 18.33
C PRO A 43 -10.83 1.16 17.15
N LEU A 44 -11.53 0.05 17.41
CA LEU A 44 -12.23 -0.72 16.38
C LEU A 44 -13.25 0.10 15.58
N TRP A 45 -13.83 1.13 16.21
CA TRP A 45 -14.77 2.03 15.55
C TRP A 45 -14.10 2.91 14.48
N ILE A 46 -12.85 3.36 14.67
CA ILE A 46 -12.10 4.11 13.66
C ILE A 46 -11.79 3.20 12.47
N VAL A 47 -11.39 1.95 12.76
CA VAL A 47 -11.15 0.94 11.72
C VAL A 47 -12.45 0.61 10.95
N ALA A 48 -13.60 0.61 11.62
CA ALA A 48 -14.90 0.44 10.97
C ALA A 48 -15.23 1.62 10.04
N ILE A 49 -15.02 2.86 10.48
CA ILE A 49 -15.17 4.05 9.63
C ILE A 49 -14.23 3.96 8.42
N GLY A 50 -12.97 3.59 8.62
CA GLY A 50 -12.03 3.38 7.52
C GLY A 50 -12.51 2.35 6.51
N ALA A 51 -13.08 1.22 6.97
CA ALA A 51 -13.65 0.21 6.09
C ALA A 51 -14.85 0.73 5.29
N ILE A 52 -15.70 1.55 5.92
CA ILE A 52 -16.82 2.22 5.26
C ILE A 52 -16.32 3.20 4.18
N VAL A 53 -15.29 4.00 4.50
CA VAL A 53 -14.67 4.94 3.56
C VAL A 53 -14.01 4.19 2.40
N ALA A 54 -13.29 3.10 2.67
CA ALA A 54 -12.65 2.29 1.64
C ALA A 54 -13.67 1.79 0.61
N ILE A 55 -14.75 1.18 1.09
CA ILE A 55 -15.76 0.58 0.21
C ILE A 55 -16.69 1.64 -0.38
N GLY A 56 -17.20 2.57 0.42
CA GLY A 56 -18.10 3.61 -0.04
C GLY A 56 -17.41 4.54 -1.02
N ILE A 57 -16.43 5.30 -0.54
CA ILE A 57 -15.75 6.35 -1.33
C ILE A 57 -14.73 5.73 -2.29
N GLY A 58 -13.87 4.84 -1.80
CA GLY A 58 -12.77 4.29 -2.59
C GLY A 58 -13.22 3.37 -3.72
N LYS A 59 -14.41 2.77 -3.65
CA LYS A 59 -14.85 1.72 -4.59
C LYS A 59 -16.25 1.95 -5.17
N GLN A 60 -17.28 2.08 -4.33
CA GLN A 60 -18.67 2.07 -4.78
C GLN A 60 -19.09 3.37 -5.49
N VAL A 61 -18.59 4.53 -5.06
CA VAL A 61 -18.81 5.83 -5.73
C VAL A 61 -18.40 5.78 -7.20
N PHE A 62 -17.35 5.04 -7.54
CA PHE A 62 -16.84 4.92 -8.91
C PHE A 62 -17.52 3.83 -9.74
N GLY A 63 -18.54 3.15 -9.20
CA GLY A 63 -19.25 2.10 -9.95
C GLY A 63 -18.90 0.67 -9.53
N GLY A 64 -18.13 0.46 -8.46
CA GLY A 64 -17.78 -0.87 -7.96
C GLY A 64 -16.44 -1.38 -8.47
N LEU A 65 -16.28 -2.70 -8.55
CA LEU A 65 -15.02 -3.32 -8.99
C LEU A 65 -14.67 -2.99 -10.43
N GLY A 66 -13.38 -2.74 -10.68
CA GLY A 66 -12.85 -2.49 -12.02
C GLY A 66 -12.92 -1.01 -12.45
N ASN A 67 -13.63 -0.18 -11.70
CA ASN A 67 -13.80 1.24 -12.02
C ASN A 67 -13.14 2.17 -10.99
N ASN A 68 -12.55 1.64 -9.91
CA ASN A 68 -11.90 2.44 -8.88
C ASN A 68 -10.57 3.01 -9.41
N PRO A 69 -10.41 4.35 -9.50
CA PRO A 69 -9.18 4.97 -9.97
C PRO A 69 -8.04 4.87 -8.95
N PHE A 70 -8.37 4.60 -7.68
CA PHE A 70 -7.42 4.51 -6.57
C PHE A 70 -7.61 3.22 -5.79
N ASN A 71 -6.52 2.73 -5.19
CA ASN A 71 -6.57 1.60 -4.28
C ASN A 71 -7.45 1.96 -3.07
N PRO A 72 -8.59 1.29 -2.85
CA PRO A 72 -9.58 1.74 -1.87
C PRO A 72 -9.09 1.66 -0.41
N ALA A 73 -8.22 0.69 -0.10
CA ALA A 73 -7.63 0.57 1.24
C ALA A 73 -6.68 1.74 1.55
N LEU A 74 -5.93 2.21 0.54
CA LEU A 74 -5.06 3.37 0.69
C LEU A 74 -5.83 4.69 0.80
N VAL A 75 -6.95 4.83 0.07
CA VAL A 75 -7.86 5.98 0.22
C VAL A 75 -8.35 6.07 1.66
N ALA A 76 -8.80 4.95 2.23
CA ALA A 76 -9.22 4.92 3.63
C ALA A 76 -8.08 5.29 4.59
N ARG A 77 -6.86 4.74 4.41
CA ARG A 77 -5.72 5.14 5.25
C ARG A 77 -5.44 6.64 5.16
N ALA A 78 -5.49 7.23 3.96
CA ALA A 78 -5.25 8.66 3.80
C ALA A 78 -6.30 9.50 4.55
N VAL A 79 -7.57 9.12 4.49
CA VAL A 79 -8.65 9.78 5.24
C VAL A 79 -8.47 9.60 6.74
N LEU A 80 -8.20 8.37 7.21
CA LEU A 80 -7.97 8.11 8.63
C LEU A 80 -6.78 8.90 9.18
N LEU A 81 -5.69 8.97 8.43
CA LEU A 81 -4.49 9.72 8.84
C LEU A 81 -4.75 11.23 8.86
N ALA A 82 -5.59 11.75 7.96
CA ALA A 82 -5.98 13.16 7.96
C ALA A 82 -6.95 13.49 9.12
N SER A 83 -7.86 12.59 9.45
CA SER A 83 -8.89 12.82 10.48
C SER A 83 -8.42 12.50 11.91
N TRP A 84 -7.59 11.46 12.08
CA TRP A 84 -7.09 10.98 13.38
C TRP A 84 -5.57 10.74 13.36
N PRO A 85 -4.75 11.79 13.12
CA PRO A 85 -3.31 11.64 12.98
C PRO A 85 -2.65 11.07 14.25
N ALA A 86 -3.08 11.50 15.43
CA ALA A 86 -2.50 11.05 16.70
C ALA A 86 -2.68 9.54 16.94
N GLN A 87 -3.86 9.01 16.62
CA GLN A 87 -4.16 7.58 16.77
C GLN A 87 -3.52 6.76 15.64
N MET A 88 -3.38 7.33 14.44
CA MET A 88 -2.76 6.68 13.29
C MET A 88 -1.22 6.62 13.37
N THR A 89 -0.60 7.39 14.27
CA THR A 89 0.85 7.40 14.51
C THR A 89 1.25 6.82 15.88
N ALA A 90 0.28 6.29 16.64
CA ALA A 90 0.52 5.65 17.93
C ALA A 90 0.87 4.17 17.75
N TRP A 91 2.16 3.86 17.63
CA TRP A 91 2.66 2.50 17.46
C TRP A 91 2.97 1.85 18.80
N VAL A 92 2.57 0.60 18.95
CA VAL A 92 2.75 -0.18 20.17
C VAL A 92 3.73 -1.31 19.89
N ALA A 93 4.75 -1.44 20.73
CA ALA A 93 5.71 -2.52 20.62
C ALA A 93 5.03 -3.87 20.90
N PRO A 94 5.33 -4.90 20.09
CA PRO A 94 4.79 -6.23 20.31
C PRO A 94 5.28 -6.77 21.67
N PHE A 95 4.39 -7.48 22.38
CA PHE A 95 4.63 -8.13 23.68
C PHE A 95 4.76 -7.22 24.92
N THR A 96 5.24 -5.99 24.79
CA THR A 96 5.39 -5.07 25.94
C THR A 96 4.24 -4.09 26.09
N PHE A 97 3.41 -3.92 25.05
CA PHE A 97 2.29 -2.97 25.00
C PHE A 97 2.68 -1.51 25.27
N LEU A 98 3.97 -1.19 25.21
CA LEU A 98 4.49 0.16 25.35
C LEU A 98 4.44 0.89 24.02
N THR A 99 4.12 2.18 24.05
CA THR A 99 4.18 3.02 22.85
C THR A 99 5.63 3.27 22.48
N THR A 100 6.01 2.99 21.23
CA THR A 100 7.39 3.13 20.74
C THR A 100 7.38 3.67 19.32
N ALA A 101 8.41 4.41 18.91
CA ALA A 101 8.54 4.88 17.54
C ALA A 101 8.73 3.71 16.56
N THR A 102 8.24 3.85 15.32
CA THR A 102 8.54 2.87 14.27
C THR A 102 10.04 2.83 13.97
N PRO A 103 10.56 1.73 13.38
CA PRO A 103 11.96 1.67 12.94
C PRO A 103 12.41 2.89 12.13
N LEU A 104 11.57 3.37 11.21
CA LEU A 104 11.89 4.57 10.41
C LEU A 104 11.80 5.86 11.23
N GLY A 105 10.85 5.95 12.17
CA GLY A 105 10.75 7.09 13.09
C GLY A 105 11.93 7.17 14.04
N ALA A 106 12.33 6.05 14.63
CA ALA A 106 13.49 5.94 15.53
C ALA A 106 14.80 6.26 14.81
N LEU A 107 15.00 5.74 13.58
CA LEU A 107 16.16 6.10 12.78
C LEU A 107 16.27 7.61 12.53
N ARG A 108 15.13 8.29 12.35
CA ARG A 108 15.11 9.73 12.07
C ARG A 108 15.29 10.60 13.31
N LEU A 109 14.67 10.22 14.42
CA LEU A 109 14.65 11.02 15.64
C LEU A 109 15.87 10.74 16.54
N GLU A 110 16.29 9.49 16.62
CA GLU A 110 17.32 9.02 17.56
C GLU A 110 18.60 8.56 16.85
N GLY A 111 18.57 8.37 15.52
CA GLY A 111 19.70 7.82 14.77
C GLY A 111 19.97 6.34 15.06
N THR A 112 19.12 5.69 15.85
CA THR A 112 19.27 4.31 16.29
C THR A 112 18.73 3.34 15.24
N LYS A 113 19.61 2.46 14.76
CA LYS A 113 19.23 1.35 13.87
C LYS A 113 18.77 0.17 14.73
N MET A 114 17.52 -0.26 14.56
CA MET A 114 17.07 -1.54 15.12
C MET A 114 17.76 -2.71 14.41
N ALA A 115 17.92 -3.82 15.15
CA ALA A 115 18.57 -5.02 14.64
C ALA A 115 17.82 -5.60 13.42
N TYR A 116 18.56 -6.01 12.39
CA TYR A 116 17.98 -6.63 11.19
C TYR A 116 17.17 -7.89 11.50
N SER A 117 17.57 -8.65 12.51
CA SER A 117 16.86 -9.85 12.94
C SER A 117 15.45 -9.54 13.46
N SER A 118 15.24 -8.41 14.15
CA SER A 118 13.91 -8.02 14.64
C SER A 118 13.01 -7.50 13.52
N LEU A 119 13.57 -6.81 12.53
CA LEU A 119 12.89 -6.40 11.28
C LEU A 119 12.48 -7.60 10.43
N PHE A 120 13.31 -8.64 10.37
CA PHE A 120 13.06 -9.80 9.53
C PHE A 120 12.06 -10.78 10.16
N LEU A 121 12.15 -11.00 11.48
CA LEU A 121 11.39 -12.05 12.17
C LEU A 121 10.03 -11.63 12.70
N GLY A 122 9.80 -10.40 13.18
CA GLY A 122 8.46 -10.12 13.74
C GLY A 122 8.26 -9.09 14.84
N ALA A 123 9.32 -8.52 15.41
CA ALA A 123 9.23 -7.93 16.75
C ALA A 123 9.44 -6.40 16.77
N ILE A 124 8.85 -5.70 15.79
CA ILE A 124 8.99 -4.25 15.66
C ILE A 124 7.64 -3.51 15.81
N PRO A 125 7.65 -2.31 16.43
CA PRO A 125 6.50 -1.41 16.44
C PRO A 125 6.24 -0.87 15.03
N GLY A 126 5.01 -0.98 14.54
CA GLY A 126 4.63 -0.56 13.19
C GLY A 126 3.20 -0.96 12.85
N SER A 127 2.80 -0.82 11.58
CA SER A 127 1.52 -1.37 11.13
C SER A 127 1.53 -2.90 11.24
N LEU A 128 0.36 -3.51 11.36
CA LEU A 128 0.25 -4.98 11.48
C LEU A 128 0.98 -5.70 10.33
N GLY A 129 0.95 -5.12 9.13
CA GLY A 129 1.63 -5.65 7.95
C GLY A 129 3.14 -5.43 7.94
N GLU A 130 3.71 -4.57 8.78
CA GLU A 130 5.16 -4.35 8.87
C GLU A 130 5.87 -5.30 9.83
N THR A 131 5.11 -6.00 10.67
CA THR A 131 5.67 -6.78 11.77
C THR A 131 6.66 -7.85 11.29
N SER A 132 6.36 -8.57 10.21
CA SER A 132 7.21 -9.64 9.67
C SER A 132 7.49 -9.49 8.17
N ALA A 133 8.69 -9.02 7.83
CA ALA A 133 9.16 -8.93 6.45
C ALA A 133 9.21 -10.32 5.78
N LEU A 134 9.59 -11.37 6.52
CA LEU A 134 9.64 -12.74 5.98
C LEU A 134 8.26 -13.21 5.52
N ALA A 135 7.22 -13.01 6.33
CA ALA A 135 5.86 -13.43 5.97
C ALA A 135 5.36 -12.71 4.70
N LEU A 136 5.65 -11.40 4.58
CA LEU A 136 5.33 -10.64 3.38
C LEU A 136 6.10 -11.11 2.15
N LEU A 137 7.39 -11.42 2.30
CA LEU A 137 8.23 -11.92 1.20
C LEU A 137 7.74 -13.29 0.72
N VAL A 138 7.41 -14.21 1.64
CA VAL A 138 6.86 -15.52 1.29
C VAL A 138 5.51 -15.37 0.57
N GLY A 139 4.61 -14.51 1.09
CA GLY A 139 3.33 -14.24 0.44
C GLY A 139 3.48 -13.58 -0.93
N GLY A 140 4.36 -12.58 -1.06
CA GLY A 140 4.64 -11.91 -2.32
C GLY A 140 5.28 -12.83 -3.36
N LEU A 141 6.22 -13.67 -2.96
CA LEU A 141 6.85 -14.66 -3.83
C LEU A 141 5.84 -15.72 -4.29
N TYR A 142 4.94 -16.14 -3.41
CA TYR A 142 3.84 -17.03 -3.77
C TYR A 142 2.92 -16.42 -4.83
N LEU A 143 2.54 -15.15 -4.68
CA LEU A 143 1.71 -14.45 -5.69
C LEU A 143 2.43 -14.27 -7.02
N LEU A 144 3.75 -14.01 -7.00
CA LEU A 144 4.59 -13.96 -8.20
C LEU A 144 4.65 -15.31 -8.90
N TRP A 145 4.88 -16.38 -8.14
CA TRP A 145 4.96 -17.73 -8.68
C TRP A 145 3.63 -18.19 -9.30
N ARG A 146 2.51 -17.81 -8.69
CA ARG A 146 1.16 -18.06 -9.22
C ARG A 146 0.78 -17.17 -10.41
N GLY A 147 1.63 -16.21 -10.79
CA GLY A 147 1.40 -15.32 -11.92
C GLY A 147 0.24 -14.33 -11.72
N ILE A 148 -0.17 -14.10 -10.47
CA ILE A 148 -1.26 -13.17 -10.14
C ILE A 148 -0.77 -11.72 -10.20
N ILE A 149 0.45 -11.47 -9.71
CA ILE A 149 1.08 -10.15 -9.72
C ILE A 149 2.28 -10.14 -10.68
N ASP A 150 2.51 -8.99 -11.31
CA ASP A 150 3.68 -8.79 -12.17
C ASP A 150 4.92 -8.40 -11.38
N TRP A 151 6.03 -9.10 -11.63
CA TRP A 151 7.33 -8.79 -11.00
C TRP A 151 7.85 -7.37 -11.29
N ARG A 152 7.39 -6.74 -12.38
CA ARG A 152 7.87 -5.42 -12.84
C ARG A 152 7.56 -4.31 -11.85
N ILE A 153 6.38 -4.34 -11.21
CA ILE A 153 5.98 -3.30 -10.25
C ILE A 153 6.79 -3.44 -8.96
N PRO A 154 6.82 -4.62 -8.27
CA PRO A 154 7.62 -4.76 -7.06
C PRO A 154 9.12 -4.57 -7.30
N ALA A 155 9.67 -5.08 -8.40
CA ALA A 155 11.09 -4.91 -8.72
C ALA A 155 11.44 -3.45 -8.99
N GLY A 156 10.60 -2.72 -9.73
CA GLY A 156 10.77 -1.28 -9.95
C GLY A 156 10.69 -0.49 -8.64
N PHE A 157 9.70 -0.79 -7.80
CA PHE A 157 9.48 -0.10 -6.54
C PHE A 157 10.64 -0.34 -5.56
N ILE A 158 10.94 -1.60 -5.23
CA ILE A 158 12.01 -1.97 -4.30
C ILE A 158 13.37 -1.51 -4.84
N GLY A 159 13.64 -1.75 -6.13
CA GLY A 159 14.89 -1.39 -6.78
C GLY A 159 15.15 0.12 -6.75
N THR A 160 14.14 0.95 -7.07
CA THR A 160 14.29 2.40 -7.02
C THR A 160 14.54 2.90 -5.60
N VAL A 161 13.84 2.36 -4.59
CA VAL A 161 14.10 2.76 -3.19
C VAL A 161 15.50 2.37 -2.75
N ALA A 162 15.97 1.16 -3.08
CA ALA A 162 17.31 0.72 -2.73
C ALA A 162 18.38 1.61 -3.39
N ILE A 163 18.24 1.93 -4.67
CA ILE A 163 19.20 2.79 -5.40
C ILE A 163 19.21 4.22 -4.84
N PHE A 164 18.03 4.83 -4.66
CA PHE A 164 17.95 6.21 -4.16
C PHE A 164 18.47 6.33 -2.74
N THR A 165 18.09 5.42 -1.85
CA THR A 165 18.59 5.44 -0.46
C THR A 165 20.10 5.25 -0.40
N THR A 166 20.68 4.38 -1.23
CA THR A 166 22.15 4.23 -1.34
C THR A 166 22.81 5.54 -1.76
N PHE A 167 22.25 6.21 -2.79
CA PHE A 167 22.83 7.43 -3.35
C PHE A 167 22.82 8.60 -2.37
N PHE A 168 21.78 8.70 -1.53
CA PHE A 168 21.63 9.76 -0.54
C PHE A 168 22.16 9.37 0.86
N GLY A 169 22.98 8.32 0.96
CA GLY A 169 23.69 7.94 2.19
C GLY A 169 22.84 7.24 3.26
N GLY A 170 21.63 6.79 2.91
CA GLY A 170 20.78 5.96 3.75
C GLY A 170 21.13 4.47 3.64
N ASP A 171 20.63 3.68 4.58
CA ASP A 171 20.82 2.22 4.58
C ASP A 171 19.75 1.52 3.73
N PRO A 172 20.09 0.99 2.54
CA PRO A 172 19.09 0.53 1.57
C PRO A 172 18.29 -0.65 2.08
N LEU A 173 18.97 -1.57 2.77
CA LEU A 173 18.33 -2.77 3.29
C LEU A 173 17.36 -2.42 4.42
N PHE A 174 17.76 -1.47 5.29
CA PHE A 174 16.88 -0.98 6.33
C PHE A 174 15.63 -0.31 5.75
N HIS A 175 15.77 0.56 4.74
CA HIS A 175 14.61 1.21 4.11
C HIS A 175 13.73 0.25 3.33
N VAL A 176 14.27 -0.82 2.75
CA VAL A 176 13.45 -1.82 2.05
C VAL A 176 12.67 -2.68 3.05
N LEU A 177 13.31 -3.11 4.14
CA LEU A 177 12.70 -3.98 5.16
C LEU A 177 11.75 -3.23 6.10
N ALA A 178 11.97 -1.93 6.30
CA ALA A 178 11.16 -1.11 7.19
C ALA A 178 10.09 -0.27 6.46
N GLY A 179 9.04 0.10 7.17
CA GLY A 179 8.12 1.18 6.78
C GLY A 179 7.12 0.82 5.67
N GLY A 180 6.52 -0.36 5.74
CA GLY A 180 5.37 -0.77 4.94
C GLY A 180 5.66 -1.00 3.45
N LEU A 181 6.93 -0.88 3.03
CA LEU A 181 7.31 -0.92 1.62
C LEU A 181 7.06 -2.28 0.99
N LEU A 182 7.39 -3.37 1.66
CA LEU A 182 7.15 -4.73 1.15
C LEU A 182 5.64 -5.00 1.01
N LEU A 183 4.83 -4.59 1.99
CA LEU A 183 3.38 -4.70 1.93
C LEU A 183 2.83 -3.89 0.74
N GLY A 184 3.28 -2.64 0.62
CA GLY A 184 2.89 -1.74 -0.45
C GLY A 184 3.29 -2.28 -1.83
N ALA A 185 4.52 -2.77 -1.98
CA ALA A 185 5.06 -3.23 -3.26
C ALA A 185 4.38 -4.51 -3.75
N PHE A 186 4.14 -5.50 -2.90
CA PHE A 186 3.62 -6.81 -3.31
C PHE A 186 2.09 -6.93 -3.27
N PHE A 187 1.41 -6.16 -2.43
CA PHE A 187 -0.02 -6.36 -2.17
C PHE A 187 -0.90 -5.15 -2.49
N MET A 188 -0.33 -3.95 -2.67
CA MET A 188 -1.13 -2.74 -2.91
C MET A 188 -0.83 -2.05 -4.23
N ALA A 189 0.46 -1.94 -4.60
CA ALA A 189 0.90 -1.35 -5.86
C ALA A 189 0.61 -2.25 -7.06
N THR A 190 0.42 -3.56 -6.82
CA THR A 190 0.06 -4.57 -7.83
C THR A 190 -1.45 -4.83 -7.89
N ASP A 191 -2.27 -3.91 -7.40
CA ASP A 191 -3.73 -4.01 -7.53
C ASP A 191 -4.12 -3.98 -9.03
N MET A 192 -4.92 -4.96 -9.45
CA MET A 192 -5.19 -5.23 -10.87
C MET A 192 -6.03 -4.13 -11.54
N VAL A 193 -6.77 -3.33 -10.75
CA VAL A 193 -7.62 -2.28 -11.28
C VAL A 193 -6.87 -0.96 -11.44
N THR A 194 -5.94 -0.66 -10.54
CA THR A 194 -5.29 0.65 -10.48
C THR A 194 -3.89 0.68 -11.09
N SER A 195 -3.37 -0.47 -11.51
CA SER A 195 -2.06 -0.59 -12.16
C SER A 195 -2.16 -0.42 -13.68
N PRO A 196 -1.13 0.16 -14.34
CA PRO A 196 -1.11 0.24 -15.79
C PRO A 196 -1.18 -1.13 -16.49
N VAL A 197 -1.85 -1.18 -17.63
CA VAL A 197 -2.05 -2.42 -18.38
C VAL A 197 -0.78 -2.84 -19.12
N THR A 198 0.05 -1.88 -19.57
CA THR A 198 1.22 -2.20 -20.40
C THR A 198 2.45 -2.65 -19.59
N LYS A 199 3.26 -3.54 -20.16
CA LYS A 199 4.51 -4.02 -19.54
C LYS A 199 5.52 -2.90 -19.22
N ARG A 200 5.56 -1.84 -20.05
CA ARG A 200 6.42 -0.67 -19.82
C ARG A 200 5.81 0.26 -18.77
N GLY A 201 4.49 0.45 -18.82
CA GLY A 201 3.74 1.25 -17.84
C GLY A 201 3.86 0.70 -16.42
N ARG A 202 3.75 -0.62 -16.24
CA ARG A 202 3.98 -1.29 -14.95
C ARG A 202 5.35 -1.00 -14.35
N LEU A 203 6.40 -0.93 -15.18
CA LEU A 203 7.75 -0.61 -14.70
C LEU A 203 7.86 0.88 -14.31
N ILE A 204 7.30 1.78 -15.14
CA ILE A 204 7.26 3.23 -14.85
C ILE A 204 6.49 3.50 -13.54
N MET A 205 5.37 2.79 -13.34
CA MET A 205 4.59 2.83 -12.10
C MET A 205 5.43 2.46 -10.89
N GLY A 206 6.13 1.31 -10.95
CA GLY A 206 7.01 0.85 -9.86
C GLY A 206 8.12 1.85 -9.57
N ILE A 207 8.82 2.32 -10.60
CA ILE A 207 9.90 3.31 -10.45
C ILE A 207 9.37 4.61 -9.85
N GLY A 208 8.24 5.12 -10.33
CA GLY A 208 7.62 6.33 -9.79
C GLY A 208 7.20 6.19 -8.33
N CYS A 209 6.62 5.05 -7.95
CA CYS A 209 6.28 4.76 -6.56
C CYS A 209 7.53 4.76 -5.66
N GLY A 210 8.61 4.13 -6.11
CA GLY A 210 9.87 4.07 -5.37
C GLY A 210 10.57 5.43 -5.26
N LEU A 211 10.53 6.23 -6.32
CA LEU A 211 11.08 7.59 -6.33
C LEU A 211 10.36 8.48 -5.31
N ILE A 212 9.03 8.56 -5.40
CA ILE A 212 8.22 9.40 -4.51
C ILE A 212 8.37 8.92 -3.06
N THR A 213 8.40 7.60 -2.83
CA THR A 213 8.59 7.02 -1.48
C THR A 213 9.94 7.42 -0.91
N SER A 214 11.00 7.38 -1.71
CA SER A 214 12.35 7.75 -1.28
C SER A 214 12.44 9.24 -0.93
N ILE A 215 11.86 10.11 -1.78
CA ILE A 215 11.79 11.55 -1.56
C ILE A 215 11.08 11.85 -0.23
N ILE A 216 9.93 11.23 0.02
CA ILE A 216 9.17 11.45 1.26
C ILE A 216 9.96 10.94 2.48
N ARG A 217 10.64 9.80 2.38
CA ARG A 217 11.38 9.24 3.51
C ARG A 217 12.63 10.03 3.87
N LEU A 218 13.37 10.53 2.86
CA LEU A 218 14.62 11.26 3.07
C LEU A 218 14.38 12.73 3.41
N TRP A 219 13.41 13.38 2.75
CA TRP A 219 13.21 14.83 2.86
C TRP A 219 11.81 15.24 3.32
N GLY A 220 10.81 14.37 3.23
CA GLY A 220 9.44 14.66 3.68
C GLY A 220 9.30 14.66 5.20
N GLY A 221 8.21 15.19 5.73
CA GLY A 221 7.92 15.23 7.17
C GLY A 221 7.36 13.94 7.77
N TYR A 222 7.00 12.96 6.93
CA TYR A 222 6.40 11.70 7.36
C TYR A 222 7.44 10.58 7.37
N PRO A 223 7.48 9.74 8.43
CA PRO A 223 8.37 8.58 8.47
C PRO A 223 7.95 7.50 7.44
N GLU A 224 6.72 7.52 6.92
CA GLU A 224 6.30 6.64 5.83
C GLU A 224 5.77 7.42 4.61
N GLY A 225 6.19 7.02 3.41
CA GLY A 225 5.75 7.61 2.14
C GLY A 225 4.98 6.67 1.20
N VAL A 226 4.89 5.37 1.51
CA VAL A 226 4.43 4.32 0.58
C VAL A 226 2.98 4.53 0.15
N SER A 227 2.07 4.81 1.10
CA SER A 227 0.63 4.96 0.82
C SER A 227 0.36 6.14 -0.11
N TYR A 228 0.98 7.29 0.14
CA TYR A 228 0.82 8.48 -0.71
C TYR A 228 1.46 8.30 -2.08
N SER A 229 2.60 7.61 -2.14
CA SER A 229 3.29 7.34 -3.40
C SER A 229 2.44 6.49 -4.33
N ILE A 230 1.80 5.43 -3.82
CA ILE A 230 0.90 4.59 -4.61
C ILE A 230 -0.35 5.38 -5.04
N LEU A 231 -0.95 6.19 -4.16
CA LEU A 231 -2.12 7.00 -4.54
C LEU A 231 -1.81 8.02 -5.64
N ILE A 232 -0.67 8.71 -5.57
CA ILE A 232 -0.22 9.64 -6.61
C ILE A 232 -0.01 8.89 -7.93
N MET A 233 0.64 7.74 -7.88
CA MET A 233 0.93 6.96 -9.08
C MET A 233 -0.32 6.29 -9.67
N ASN A 234 -1.32 5.95 -8.85
CA ASN A 234 -2.63 5.51 -9.33
C ASN A 234 -3.32 6.63 -10.13
N ALA A 235 -3.26 7.89 -9.67
CA ALA A 235 -3.76 9.04 -10.45
C ALA A 235 -3.02 9.22 -11.79
N LEU A 236 -1.74 8.89 -11.84
CA LEU A 236 -0.93 8.99 -13.06
C LEU A 236 -1.08 7.78 -13.99
N THR A 237 -1.72 6.70 -13.56
CA THR A 237 -1.85 5.46 -14.34
C THR A 237 -2.52 5.66 -15.71
N PRO A 238 -3.63 6.41 -15.85
CA PRO A 238 -4.22 6.69 -17.17
C PRO A 238 -3.26 7.44 -18.11
N LEU A 239 -2.43 8.33 -17.57
CA LEU A 239 -1.42 9.07 -18.33
C LEU A 239 -0.30 8.13 -18.79
N ILE A 240 0.19 7.28 -17.89
CA ILE A 240 1.21 6.26 -18.18
C ILE A 240 0.73 5.33 -19.27
N ASP A 241 -0.51 4.83 -19.19
CA ASP A 241 -1.06 3.96 -20.22
C ASP A 241 -1.17 4.66 -21.57
N ARG A 242 -1.61 5.94 -21.61
CA ARG A 242 -1.65 6.72 -22.85
C ARG A 242 -0.28 6.86 -23.53
N TYR A 243 0.78 7.06 -22.76
CA TYR A 243 2.14 7.19 -23.31
C TYR A 243 2.80 5.84 -23.65
N THR A 244 2.37 4.76 -23.01
CA THR A 244 2.99 3.44 -23.17
C THR A 244 2.22 2.51 -24.12
N GLN A 245 1.10 2.98 -24.67
CA GLN A 245 0.33 2.25 -25.67
C GLN A 245 1.23 1.80 -26.83
N PRO A 246 1.32 0.49 -27.11
CA PRO A 246 2.12 0.01 -28.24
C PRO A 246 1.51 0.49 -29.55
N VAL A 247 2.37 0.83 -30.51
CA VAL A 247 1.94 1.18 -31.87
C VAL A 247 1.12 0.01 -32.42
N ARG A 248 -0.13 0.27 -32.81
CA ARG A 248 -0.99 -0.76 -33.41
C ARG A 248 -0.32 -1.24 -34.69
N PHE A 249 -0.29 -2.56 -34.91
CA PHE A 249 0.33 -3.16 -36.09
C PHE A 249 -0.32 -2.56 -37.35
N GLY A 250 0.48 -1.94 -38.22
CA GLY A 250 0.02 -1.23 -39.43
C GLY A 250 -0.24 0.27 -39.28
N GLY A 251 -0.07 0.87 -38.09
CA GLY A 251 -0.13 2.33 -37.91
C GLY A 251 1.23 2.98 -38.11
N ALA A 252 1.28 4.10 -38.85
CA ALA A 252 2.50 4.90 -39.00
C ALA A 252 3.04 5.33 -37.63
N THR A 253 4.35 5.20 -37.45
CA THR A 253 5.08 5.72 -36.29
C THR A 253 4.79 7.21 -36.15
N LYS A 254 4.27 7.63 -34.99
CA LYS A 254 4.23 9.05 -34.62
C LYS A 254 5.62 9.55 -34.27
#